data_AF-A0A438FFG8-F1
#
_entry.id   AF-A0A438FFG8-F1
#
_cell.length_a   1.000
_cell.length_b   1.000
_cell.length_c   1.000
_cell.angle_alpha   90.00
_cell.angle_beta   90.00
_cell.angle_gamma   90.00
#
_symmetry.space_group_name_H-M   'P 1'
#
loop_
_entity.id
_entity.type
_entity.pdbx_description
1 polymer ?
#
loop_
_entity_poly.entity_id
_entity_poly.type
_entity_poly.pdbx_seq_one_letter_code
_entity_poly.pdbx_strand_id
1 'polypeptide(L)'
;MPNTHTWSIAHDHTLVSIPLKKDNHSPELGSFTDEFYNEHAQKLKEVKHVFSKLGEDAMESMMMIDAIQRLGIDHQFEEEIEAVLQKQYMKSSIHGDCDEDLYEVALRFRLFRQEGYTVPADVLNNFKNKEGKF
;
A
#
# COMPACT_ATOMS: atom_id res chain seq x y z
N MET A 1 5.18 11.04 35.28
CA MET A 1 6.54 11.13 34.70
C MET A 1 7.30 9.93 35.24
N PRO A 2 7.92 9.03 34.44
CA PRO A 2 8.55 9.16 33.10
C PRO A 2 7.88 8.22 32.06
N ASN A 3 8.28 7.96 30.80
CA ASN A 3 9.45 8.26 29.96
C ASN A 3 8.99 8.15 28.47
N THR A 4 9.36 9.09 27.60
CA THR A 4 9.14 9.01 26.14
C THR A 4 10.37 8.42 25.48
N HIS A 5 10.27 7.20 24.93
CA HIS A 5 11.31 6.63 24.08
C HIS A 5 11.18 7.17 22.66
N THR A 6 12.03 8.13 22.33
CA THR A 6 12.33 8.57 20.96
C THR A 6 13.22 7.55 20.29
N TRP A 7 12.71 6.83 19.30
CA TRP A 7 13.53 6.02 18.39
C TRP A 7 13.93 6.90 17.21
N SER A 8 15.20 7.29 17.17
CA SER A 8 15.80 7.97 16.02
C SER A 8 16.53 6.92 15.20
N ILE A 9 16.08 6.67 13.97
CA ILE A 9 16.74 5.77 13.03
C ILE A 9 17.97 6.50 12.47
N ALA A 10 19.16 5.98 12.76
CA ALA A 10 20.40 6.42 12.14
C ALA A 10 20.37 6.06 10.65
N HIS A 11 20.58 7.05 9.79
CA HIS A 11 20.85 6.83 8.37
C HIS A 11 22.34 6.56 8.21
N ASP A 12 22.74 5.29 8.30
CA ASP A 12 24.11 4.88 7.98
C ASP A 12 24.10 3.61 7.12
N HIS A 13 23.96 3.81 5.82
CA HIS A 13 24.48 2.87 4.82
C HIS A 13 25.82 3.40 4.29
N THR A 14 26.81 3.45 5.18
CA THR A 14 28.21 3.60 4.77
C THR A 14 28.67 2.27 4.19
N LEU A 15 28.58 2.11 2.87
CA LEU A 15 29.27 1.05 2.15
C LEU A 15 30.77 1.37 2.14
N VAL A 16 31.49 0.70 3.04
CA VAL A 16 32.95 0.67 3.08
C VAL A 16 33.46 0.22 1.71
N SER A 17 34.13 1.12 1.00
CA SER A 17 34.84 0.81 -0.24
C SER A 17 36.12 0.06 0.11
N ILE A 18 36.14 -1.26 -0.08
CA ILE A 18 37.37 -2.05 -0.05
C ILE A 18 38.20 -1.67 -1.30
N PRO A 19 39.50 -1.33 -1.20
CA PRO A 19 40.29 -1.01 -2.38
C PRO A 19 40.49 -2.26 -3.24
N LEU A 20 39.75 -2.36 -4.35
CA LEU A 20 39.95 -3.41 -5.34
C LEU A 20 41.23 -3.12 -6.13
N LYS A 21 42.19 -4.03 -6.01
CA LYS A 21 43.41 -4.11 -6.80
C LYS A 21 43.05 -4.04 -8.29
N LYS A 22 43.63 -3.08 -9.02
CA LYS A 22 43.44 -2.89 -10.46
C LYS A 22 44.06 -4.07 -11.23
N ASP A 23 43.28 -5.12 -11.39
CA ASP A 23 43.51 -6.09 -12.45
C ASP A 23 42.58 -5.71 -13.61
N ASN A 24 43.20 -5.34 -14.74
CA ASN A 24 42.53 -4.88 -15.94
C ASN A 24 41.78 -6.03 -16.62
N HIS A 25 40.51 -6.22 -16.25
CA HIS A 25 39.49 -6.77 -17.12
C HIS A 25 38.15 -6.14 -16.72
N SER A 26 37.62 -5.25 -17.56
CA SER A 26 36.26 -4.73 -17.42
C SER A 26 35.27 -5.86 -17.74
N PRO A 27 34.39 -6.28 -16.82
CA PRO A 27 33.18 -6.97 -17.22
C PRO A 27 32.14 -5.90 -17.62
N GLU A 28 31.32 -6.24 -18.60
CA GLU A 28 30.17 -5.50 -19.13
C GLU A 28 29.03 -5.37 -18.09
N LEU A 29 29.35 -4.91 -16.88
CA LEU A 29 28.43 -4.88 -15.74
C LEU A 29 27.44 -3.72 -15.82
N GLY A 30 27.73 -2.69 -16.64
CA GLY A 30 26.88 -1.50 -16.76
C GLY A 30 25.59 -1.70 -17.57
N SER A 31 25.57 -2.56 -18.59
CA SER A 31 24.37 -2.69 -19.44
C SER A 31 23.29 -3.58 -18.81
N PHE A 32 23.68 -4.61 -18.06
CA PHE A 32 22.75 -5.54 -17.43
C PHE A 32 21.97 -4.90 -16.28
N THR A 33 22.63 -4.04 -15.49
CA THR A 33 21.97 -3.31 -14.40
C THR A 33 20.96 -2.31 -14.95
N ASP A 34 21.34 -1.58 -16.00
CA ASP A 34 20.46 -0.57 -16.62
C ASP A 34 19.21 -1.21 -17.24
N GLU A 35 19.33 -2.34 -17.93
CA GLU A 35 18.17 -3.06 -18.50
C GLU A 35 17.20 -3.51 -17.40
N PHE A 36 17.71 -4.06 -16.30
CA PHE A 36 16.90 -4.48 -15.15
C PHE A 36 16.15 -3.31 -14.48
N TYR A 37 16.83 -2.17 -14.24
CA TYR A 37 16.19 -0.99 -13.67
C TYR A 37 15.12 -0.41 -14.59
N ASN A 38 15.37 -0.40 -15.91
CA ASN A 38 14.41 0.08 -16.90
C ASN A 38 13.18 -0.83 -16.96
N GLU A 39 13.35 -2.16 -16.95
CA GLU A 39 12.24 -3.11 -16.92
C GLU A 39 11.40 -2.96 -15.64
N HIS A 40 12.07 -2.79 -14.49
CA HIS A 40 11.39 -2.55 -13.22
C HIS A 40 10.57 -1.25 -13.24
N ALA A 41 11.16 -0.16 -13.71
CA ALA A 41 10.47 1.13 -13.83
C ALA A 41 9.27 1.04 -14.79
N GLN A 42 9.40 0.29 -15.88
CA GLN A 42 8.31 0.05 -16.81
C GLN A 42 7.16 -0.71 -16.14
N LYS A 43 7.46 -1.79 -15.41
CA LYS A 43 6.44 -2.56 -14.67
C LYS A 43 5.72 -1.71 -13.62
N LEU A 44 6.44 -0.87 -12.86
CA LEU A 44 5.81 0.06 -11.92
C LEU A 44 4.84 1.02 -12.62
N LYS A 45 5.23 1.56 -13.78
CA LYS A 45 4.37 2.44 -14.57
C LYS A 45 3.11 1.73 -15.07
N GLU A 46 3.23 0.47 -15.48
CA GLU A 46 2.09 -0.36 -15.89
C GLU A 46 1.12 -0.58 -14.73
N VAL A 47 1.62 -0.90 -13.53
CA VAL A 47 0.78 -1.07 -12.33
C VAL A 47 0.07 0.25 -11.97
N LYS A 48 0.76 1.39 -12.00
CA LYS A 48 0.14 2.71 -11.76
C LYS A 48 -1.01 3.01 -12.73
N HIS A 49 -0.83 2.65 -14.01
CA HIS A 49 -1.87 2.81 -15.02
C HIS A 49 -3.10 1.91 -14.77
N VAL A 50 -2.87 0.64 -14.38
CA VAL A 50 -3.95 -0.27 -13.99
C VAL A 50 -4.68 0.30 -12.77
N PHE A 51 -3.94 0.77 -11.77
CA PHE A 51 -4.48 1.34 -10.54
C PHE A 51 -5.41 2.53 -10.80
N SER A 52 -5.02 3.40 -11.73
CA SER A 52 -5.81 4.57 -12.11
C SER A 52 -7.15 4.20 -12.76
N LYS A 53 -7.19 3.10 -13.52
CA LYS A 53 -8.42 2.57 -14.12
C LYS A 53 -9.30 1.85 -13.10
N LEU A 54 -8.68 1.11 -12.18
CA LEU A 54 -9.38 0.34 -11.16
C LEU A 54 -10.12 1.22 -10.15
N GLY A 55 -9.71 2.48 -9.97
CA GLY A 55 -10.37 3.43 -9.06
C GLY A 55 -11.85 3.71 -9.36
N GLU A 56 -12.42 3.20 -10.46
CA GLU A 56 -13.86 3.20 -10.70
C GLU A 56 -14.60 2.11 -9.89
N ASP A 57 -14.05 0.88 -9.87
CA ASP A 57 -14.57 -0.25 -9.10
C ASP A 57 -14.12 -0.17 -7.64
N ALA A 58 -15.07 -0.12 -6.71
CA ALA A 58 -14.78 0.05 -5.30
C ALA A 58 -14.05 -1.14 -4.67
N MET A 59 -14.43 -2.36 -5.06
CA MET A 59 -13.91 -3.56 -4.40
C MET A 59 -12.57 -3.98 -4.99
N GLU A 60 -12.43 -3.98 -6.33
CA GLU A 60 -11.17 -4.32 -6.99
C GLU A 60 -10.05 -3.36 -6.59
N SER A 61 -10.35 -2.06 -6.46
CA SER A 61 -9.38 -1.07 -6.01
C SER A 61 -8.93 -1.26 -4.56
N MET A 62 -9.84 -1.63 -3.65
CA MET A 62 -9.48 -1.97 -2.26
C MET A 62 -8.63 -3.25 -2.18
N MET A 63 -8.93 -4.28 -2.99
CA MET A 63 -8.14 -5.51 -3.04
C MET A 63 -6.73 -5.25 -3.58
N MET A 64 -6.59 -4.37 -4.57
CA MET A 64 -5.29 -3.98 -5.11
C MET A 64 -4.43 -3.25 -4.08
N ILE A 65 -5.02 -2.33 -3.31
CA ILE A 65 -4.35 -1.66 -2.18
C ILE A 65 -3.86 -2.70 -1.17
N ASP A 66 -4.72 -3.65 -0.78
CA ASP A 66 -4.34 -4.71 0.16
C ASP A 66 -3.15 -5.53 -0.36
N ALA A 67 -3.17 -5.92 -1.62
CA ALA A 67 -2.08 -6.67 -2.23
C ALA A 67 -0.76 -5.88 -2.21
N ILE A 68 -0.79 -4.61 -2.61
CA ILE A 68 0.39 -3.73 -2.63
C ILE A 68 0.99 -3.55 -1.23
N GLN A 69 0.15 -3.28 -0.22
CA GLN A 69 0.59 -3.13 1.17
C GLN A 69 1.17 -4.45 1.73
N ARG A 70 0.56 -5.59 1.41
CA ARG A 70 1.05 -6.92 1.85
C ARG A 70 2.35 -7.34 1.16
N LEU A 71 2.61 -6.80 -0.03
CA LEU A 71 3.88 -6.96 -0.73
C LEU A 71 4.96 -6.00 -0.21
N GLY A 72 4.61 -4.99 0.59
CA GLY A 72 5.57 -4.01 1.14
C GLY A 72 6.12 -3.04 0.10
N ILE A 73 5.39 -2.80 -0.99
CA ILE A 73 5.79 -1.92 -2.09
C ILE A 73 4.91 -0.67 -2.20
N ASP A 74 4.06 -0.44 -1.21
CA ASP A 74 3.13 0.69 -1.08
C ASP A 74 3.79 2.07 -1.16
N HIS A 75 5.03 2.19 -0.68
CA HIS A 75 5.84 3.42 -0.82
C HIS A 75 6.07 3.86 -2.28
N GLN A 76 5.85 3.00 -3.27
CA GLN A 76 5.93 3.35 -4.70
C GLN A 76 4.60 3.92 -5.25
N PHE A 77 3.52 3.81 -4.47
CA PHE A 77 2.13 4.06 -4.89
C PHE A 77 1.36 4.97 -3.92
N GLU A 78 2.04 5.74 -3.06
CA GLU A 78 1.41 6.54 -1.99
C GLU A 78 0.31 7.47 -2.53
N GLU A 79 0.62 8.23 -3.59
CA GLU A 79 -0.32 9.16 -4.22
C GLU A 79 -1.54 8.45 -4.80
N GLU A 80 -1.32 7.31 -5.45
CA GLU A 80 -2.39 6.51 -6.03
C GLU A 80 -3.31 5.94 -4.94
N ILE A 81 -2.72 5.35 -3.88
CA ILE A 81 -3.46 4.80 -2.74
C ILE A 81 -4.30 5.89 -2.06
N GLU A 82 -3.73 7.05 -1.79
CA GLU A 82 -4.44 8.18 -1.18
C GLU A 82 -5.64 8.60 -2.05
N ALA A 83 -5.42 8.79 -3.36
CA ALA A 83 -6.47 9.21 -4.28
C ALA A 83 -7.64 8.22 -4.35
N VAL A 84 -7.36 6.91 -4.38
CA VAL A 84 -8.39 5.88 -4.37
C VAL A 84 -9.14 5.87 -3.04
N LEU A 85 -8.44 5.84 -1.91
CA LEU A 85 -9.08 5.80 -0.60
C LEU A 85 -9.94 7.04 -0.36
N GLN A 86 -9.48 8.22 -0.73
CA GLN A 86 -10.27 9.45 -0.63
C GLN A 86 -11.55 9.34 -1.46
N LYS A 87 -11.45 8.88 -2.72
CA LYS A 87 -12.61 8.70 -3.60
C LYS A 87 -13.60 7.69 -3.04
N GLN A 88 -13.13 6.55 -2.53
CA GLN A 88 -14.00 5.52 -1.97
C GLN A 88 -14.64 5.96 -0.65
N TYR A 89 -13.91 6.68 0.21
CA TYR A 89 -14.46 7.22 1.45
C TYR A 89 -15.62 8.18 1.18
N MET A 90 -15.45 9.10 0.21
CA MET A 90 -16.51 10.00 -0.23
C MET A 90 -17.74 9.24 -0.77
N LYS A 91 -17.53 8.17 -1.56
CA LYS A 91 -18.62 7.32 -2.07
C LYS A 91 -19.36 6.58 -0.95
N SER A 92 -18.62 6.01 0.01
CA SER A 92 -19.19 5.25 1.13
C SER A 92 -20.07 6.10 2.06
N SER A 93 -19.76 7.40 2.20
CA SER A 93 -20.61 8.33 2.94
C SER A 93 -21.92 8.65 2.20
N ILE A 94 -22.01 8.36 0.90
CA ILE A 94 -23.15 8.66 0.03
C ILE A 94 -24.02 7.42 -0.20
N HIS A 95 -23.45 6.22 -0.13
CA HIS A 95 -24.15 4.94 -0.28
C HIS A 95 -23.95 4.08 0.97
N GLY A 96 -24.92 4.15 1.87
CA GLY A 96 -25.06 3.16 2.95
C GLY A 96 -25.64 1.88 2.36
N ASP A 97 -24.82 1.11 1.65
CA ASP A 97 -25.29 -0.12 1.03
C ASP A 97 -25.36 -1.26 2.04
N CYS A 98 -26.55 -1.83 2.12
CA CYS A 98 -26.95 -2.89 3.04
C CYS A 98 -26.63 -4.31 2.53
N ASP A 99 -25.98 -4.42 1.36
CA ASP A 99 -25.71 -5.69 0.67
C ASP A 99 -24.21 -6.07 0.62
N GLU A 100 -23.33 -5.33 1.29
CA GLU A 100 -21.90 -5.65 1.33
C GLU A 100 -21.62 -6.90 2.17
N ASP A 101 -20.78 -7.80 1.65
CA ASP A 101 -20.36 -8.98 2.39
C ASP A 101 -19.37 -8.61 3.53
N LEU A 102 -19.17 -9.54 4.47
CA LEU A 102 -18.28 -9.32 5.63
C LEU A 102 -16.83 -9.03 5.20
N TYR A 103 -16.36 -9.65 4.13
CA TYR A 103 -15.00 -9.46 3.63
C TYR A 103 -14.82 -8.04 3.09
N GLU A 104 -15.77 -7.53 2.31
CA GLU A 104 -15.76 -6.16 1.79
C GLU A 104 -15.76 -5.13 2.93
N VAL A 105 -16.68 -5.28 3.88
CA VAL A 105 -16.80 -4.34 5.01
C VAL A 105 -15.54 -4.38 5.87
N ALA A 106 -15.00 -5.56 6.16
CA ALA A 106 -13.78 -5.70 6.96
C ALA A 106 -12.55 -5.13 6.24
N LEU A 107 -12.44 -5.34 4.93
CA LEU A 107 -11.35 -4.80 4.10
C LEU A 107 -11.36 -3.28 4.13
N ARG A 108 -12.50 -2.65 3.81
CA ARG A 108 -12.65 -1.19 3.83
C ARG A 108 -12.40 -0.63 5.21
N PHE A 109 -13.00 -1.23 6.25
CA PHE A 109 -12.81 -0.82 7.64
C PHE A 109 -11.33 -0.76 8.03
N ARG A 110 -10.56 -1.81 7.69
CA ARG A 110 -9.12 -1.87 7.97
C ARG A 110 -8.36 -0.81 7.18
N LEU A 111 -8.52 -0.75 5.86
CA LEU A 111 -7.76 0.17 5.00
C LEU A 111 -8.00 1.64 5.37
N PHE A 112 -9.26 2.02 5.59
CA PHE A 112 -9.59 3.37 6.00
C PHE A 112 -8.97 3.75 7.35
N ARG A 113 -9.08 2.89 8.36
CA ARG A 113 -8.51 3.19 9.68
C ARG A 113 -6.98 3.20 9.67
N GLN A 114 -6.35 2.38 8.84
CA GLN A 114 -4.89 2.36 8.68
C GLN A 114 -4.38 3.72 8.17
N GLU A 115 -5.10 4.33 7.23
CA GLU A 115 -4.78 5.66 6.69
C GLU A 115 -5.41 6.82 7.50
N GLY A 116 -5.89 6.55 8.72
CA GLY A 116 -6.36 7.59 9.64
C GLY A 116 -7.80 8.10 9.41
N TYR A 117 -8.56 7.49 8.49
CA TYR A 117 -9.97 7.83 8.32
C TYR A 117 -10.80 7.34 9.52
N THR A 118 -11.78 8.17 9.91
CA THR A 118 -12.71 7.80 10.98
C THR A 118 -13.84 6.95 10.41
N VAL A 119 -13.78 5.65 10.71
CA VAL A 119 -14.85 4.67 10.41
C VAL A 119 -15.34 4.05 11.72
N PRO A 120 -16.63 4.14 12.07
CA PRO A 120 -17.14 3.56 13.31
C PRO A 120 -17.08 2.03 13.27
N ALA A 121 -16.87 1.38 14.43
CA ALA A 121 -16.89 -0.08 14.51
C ALA A 121 -18.30 -0.67 14.27
N ASP A 122 -19.33 0.17 14.35
CA ASP A 122 -20.72 -0.23 14.18
C ASP A 122 -21.06 -0.73 12.77
N VAL A 123 -20.21 -0.43 11.77
CA VAL A 123 -20.34 -1.03 10.43
C VAL A 123 -20.30 -2.56 10.47
N LEU A 124 -19.66 -3.14 11.49
CA LEU A 124 -19.60 -4.59 11.70
C LEU A 124 -20.82 -5.16 12.44
N ASN A 125 -21.71 -4.32 12.98
CA ASN A 125 -22.87 -4.78 13.74
C ASN A 125 -23.91 -5.50 12.86
N ASN A 126 -23.92 -5.23 11.56
CA ASN A 126 -24.77 -5.94 10.60
C ASN A 126 -24.47 -7.45 10.54
N PHE A 127 -23.27 -7.85 10.97
CA PHE A 127 -22.83 -9.24 11.00
C PHE A 127 -22.99 -9.88 12.38
N LYS A 128 -23.73 -9.25 13.30
CA LYS A 128 -24.08 -9.80 14.60
C LYS A 128 -25.52 -10.30 14.62
N ASN A 129 -25.76 -11.39 15.34
CA ASN A 129 -27.09 -11.87 15.65
C ASN A 129 -27.79 -10.99 16.70
N LYS A 130 -29.06 -11.32 17.02
CA LYS A 130 -29.89 -10.57 17.99
C LYS A 130 -29.32 -10.52 19.41
N GLU A 131 -28.44 -11.45 19.76
CA GLU A 131 -27.73 -11.50 21.05
C GLU A 131 -26.42 -10.70 21.02
N GLY A 132 -26.09 -10.07 19.88
CA GLY A 132 -24.86 -9.30 19.69
C GLY A 132 -23.62 -10.16 19.43
N LYS A 133 -23.78 -11.44 19.07
CA LYS A 133 -22.68 -12.35 18.73
C LYS A 133 -22.48 -12.42 17.22
N PHE A 134 -21.23 -12.50 16.78
CA PHE A 134 -20.87 -12.80 15.39
C PHE A 134 -21.21 -14.25 15.03
#